data_AF-A0A952WTB0-F1
#
_entry.id   AF-A0A952WTB0-F1
#
_cell.length_a   1.000
_cell.length_b   1.000
_cell.length_c   1.000
_cell.angle_alpha   90.00
_cell.angle_beta   90.00
_cell.angle_gamma   90.00
#
_symmetry.space_group_name_H-M   'P 1'
#
loop_
_entity.id
_entity.type
_entity.pdbx_description
1 polymer ?
#
loop_
_entity_poly.entity_id
_entity_poly.type
_entity_poly.pdbx_seq_one_letter_code
_entity_poly.pdbx_strand_id
1 'polypeptide(L)'
;MLRIARPHLFAFLPLLVAGFASAIALAYAAAIFSPVMPPPVGLQVELFQPVPDPNWRWLVNRHHSIGHTCMVFRRASRDTPGGTLAFSTPLSASSYELPSWSAIPARGMKVDDHAFGWPLRCMRAVQYQPQDRTEFRVIQGWNASSGEIWLPRRVLPLPLLANSLILGAMLWALFIGPRLWRDLSRARRGQCLKCAYDLRATPVGSPCPECGSISEHARATPAPPF
;
A
#
# COMPACT_ATOMS: atom_id res chain seq x y z
N MET A 1 -16.52 24.78 -20.38
CA MET A 1 -15.72 25.01 -19.16
C MET A 1 -16.49 24.50 -17.95
N LEU A 2 -16.10 23.35 -17.38
CA LEU A 2 -16.69 22.87 -16.13
C LEU A 2 -16.25 23.80 -14.98
N ARG A 3 -17.17 24.62 -14.45
CA ARG A 3 -17.00 25.20 -13.11
C ARG A 3 -17.11 24.07 -12.11
N ILE A 4 -16.01 23.37 -11.84
CA ILE A 4 -15.92 22.45 -10.70
C ILE A 4 -16.19 23.32 -9.47
N ALA A 5 -17.34 23.10 -8.84
CA ALA A 5 -17.76 23.88 -7.69
C ALA A 5 -16.70 23.75 -6.59
N ARG A 6 -16.11 24.89 -6.17
CA ARG A 6 -15.17 25.02 -5.06
C ARG A 6 -15.50 24.21 -3.78
N PRO A 7 -16.76 23.94 -3.38
CA PRO A 7 -17.05 23.11 -2.20
C PRO A 7 -16.46 21.70 -2.22
N HIS A 8 -16.19 21.11 -3.39
CA HIS A 8 -15.68 19.72 -3.44
C HIS A 8 -14.21 19.60 -3.04
N LEU A 9 -13.43 20.67 -3.18
CA LEU A 9 -12.00 20.64 -2.85
C LEU A 9 -11.76 20.55 -1.34
N PHE A 10 -12.62 21.22 -0.55
CA PHE A 10 -12.58 21.14 0.91
C PHE A 10 -13.06 19.79 1.45
N ALA A 11 -13.96 19.10 0.74
CA ALA A 11 -14.38 17.75 1.12
C ALA A 11 -13.29 16.69 0.87
N PHE A 12 -12.29 16.98 0.03
CA PHE A 12 -11.23 16.03 -0.32
C PHE A 12 -10.14 15.92 0.75
N LEU A 13 -9.78 17.03 1.40
CA LEU A 13 -8.74 17.07 2.43
C LEU A 13 -9.00 16.08 3.61
N PRO A 14 -10.17 16.06 4.26
CA PRO A 14 -10.41 15.11 5.35
C PRO A 14 -10.36 13.65 4.90
N LEU A 15 -10.75 13.35 3.65
CA LEU A 15 -10.67 12.01 3.09
C LEU A 15 -9.23 11.58 2.79
N LEU A 16 -8.38 12.51 2.36
CA LEU A 16 -6.95 12.26 2.19
C LEU A 16 -6.26 12.01 3.53
N VAL A 17 -6.60 12.79 4.57
CA VAL A 17 -6.12 12.56 5.94
C VAL A 17 -6.58 11.21 6.47
N ALA A 18 -7.85 10.84 6.24
CA ALA A 18 -8.38 9.53 6.60
C ALA A 18 -7.66 8.40 5.86
N GLY A 19 -7.43 8.54 4.55
CA GLY A 19 -6.68 7.58 3.75
C GLY A 19 -5.24 7.38 4.24
N PHE A 20 -4.56 8.45 4.63
CA PHE A 20 -3.23 8.39 5.25
C PHE A 20 -3.25 7.65 6.59
N ALA A 21 -4.19 8.00 7.48
CA ALA A 21 -4.35 7.33 8.76
C ALA A 21 -4.65 5.83 8.60
N SER A 22 -5.52 5.47 7.66
CA SER A 22 -5.82 4.07 7.31
C SER A 22 -4.60 3.33 6.79
N ALA A 23 -3.77 3.95 5.94
CA ALA A 23 -2.55 3.33 5.43
C ALA A 23 -1.56 2.99 6.56
N ILE A 24 -1.37 3.90 7.51
CA ILE A 24 -0.56 3.68 8.70
C ILE A 24 -1.15 2.56 9.56
N ALA A 25 -2.45 2.64 9.87
CA ALA A 25 -3.12 1.65 10.70
C ALA A 25 -3.02 0.24 10.12
N LEU A 26 -3.23 0.07 8.80
CA LEU A 26 -3.10 -1.21 8.11
C LEU A 26 -1.66 -1.73 8.11
N ALA A 27 -0.66 -0.85 8.00
CA ALA A 27 0.74 -1.27 8.09
C ALA A 27 1.10 -1.79 9.49
N TYR A 28 0.64 -1.12 10.55
CA TYR A 28 0.80 -1.60 11.93
C TYR A 28 -0.01 -2.86 12.23
N ALA A 29 -1.25 -2.95 11.75
CA ALA A 29 -2.06 -4.15 11.88
C ALA A 29 -1.38 -5.35 11.18
N ALA A 30 -0.86 -5.15 9.97
CA ALA A 30 -0.09 -6.19 9.28
C ALA A 30 1.17 -6.60 10.07
N ALA A 31 1.81 -5.67 10.76
CA ALA A 31 2.97 -5.97 11.61
C ALA A 31 2.61 -6.77 12.87
N ILE A 32 1.50 -6.43 13.52
CA ILE A 32 1.03 -7.07 14.76
C ILE A 32 0.43 -8.46 14.48
N PHE A 33 -0.37 -8.57 13.43
CA PHE A 33 -1.14 -9.78 13.13
C PHE A 33 -0.48 -10.71 12.13
N SER A 34 0.63 -10.33 11.49
CA SER A 34 1.36 -11.29 10.67
C SER A 34 2.01 -12.29 11.63
N PRO A 35 1.56 -13.56 11.68
CA PRO A 35 2.28 -14.55 12.45
C PRO A 35 3.68 -14.59 11.84
N VAL A 36 4.70 -14.32 12.66
CA VAL A 36 6.07 -14.67 12.31
C VAL A 36 6.11 -16.19 12.37
N MET A 37 5.52 -16.84 11.37
CA MET A 37 5.72 -18.26 11.21
C MET A 37 7.17 -18.39 10.78
N PRO A 38 8.03 -19.07 11.57
CA PRO A 38 9.31 -19.46 11.05
C PRO A 38 9.03 -20.19 9.73
N PRO A 39 9.80 -19.91 8.67
CA PRO A 39 9.58 -20.57 7.39
C PRO A 39 9.50 -22.08 7.64
N PRO A 40 8.51 -22.79 7.07
CA PRO A 40 8.41 -24.23 7.24
C PRO A 40 9.78 -24.83 6.96
N VAL A 41 10.27 -25.70 7.84
CA VAL A 41 11.57 -26.37 7.65
C VAL A 41 11.53 -27.07 6.29
N GLY A 42 12.24 -26.53 5.29
CA GLY A 42 12.25 -27.04 3.91
C GLY A 42 11.58 -26.18 2.84
N LEU A 43 10.91 -25.06 3.18
CA LEU A 43 10.36 -24.14 2.16
C LEU A 43 11.46 -23.21 1.62
N GLN A 44 11.53 -23.12 0.29
CA GLN A 44 12.70 -22.74 -0.51
C GLN A 44 13.50 -21.55 0.02
N VAL A 45 14.79 -21.85 0.19
CA VAL A 45 15.84 -20.87 0.41
C VAL A 45 16.59 -20.75 -0.92
N GLU A 46 16.34 -19.67 -1.66
CA GLU A 46 17.05 -19.44 -2.91
C GLU A 46 18.43 -18.84 -2.60
N LEU A 47 19.48 -19.41 -3.21
CA LEU A 47 20.84 -18.94 -3.04
C LEU A 47 21.11 -17.80 -4.04
N PHE A 48 21.26 -16.59 -3.53
CA PHE A 48 21.74 -15.45 -4.29
C PHE A 48 23.28 -15.37 -4.18
N GLN A 49 23.98 -15.44 -5.31
CA GLN A 49 25.43 -15.18 -5.36
C GLN A 49 25.67 -13.72 -5.75
N PRO A 50 26.16 -12.87 -4.85
CA PRO A 50 26.59 -11.52 -5.23
C PRO A 50 27.91 -11.64 -6.01
N VAL A 51 27.86 -11.35 -7.30
CA VAL A 51 29.03 -11.25 -8.19
C VAL A 51 29.86 -10.05 -7.72
N PRO A 52 31.07 -10.23 -7.15
CA PRO A 52 32.15 -11.00 -7.79
C PRO A 52 32.88 -12.01 -6.90
N ASP A 53 32.45 -12.29 -5.66
CA ASP A 53 33.22 -13.15 -4.74
C ASP A 53 32.64 -14.59 -4.69
N PRO A 54 33.33 -15.59 -5.27
CA PRO A 54 32.81 -16.96 -5.45
C PRO A 54 32.62 -17.72 -4.13
N ASN A 55 33.12 -17.20 -3.01
CA ASN A 55 33.04 -17.82 -1.70
C ASN A 55 31.79 -17.44 -0.89
N TRP A 56 30.89 -16.61 -1.45
CA TRP A 56 29.74 -16.08 -0.71
C TRP A 56 28.44 -16.49 -1.36
N ARG A 57 27.49 -16.90 -0.52
CA ARG A 57 26.11 -17.12 -0.93
C ARG A 57 25.18 -16.53 0.12
N TRP A 58 24.23 -15.73 -0.34
CA TRP A 58 23.12 -15.24 0.47
C TRP A 58 21.97 -16.22 0.34
N LEU A 59 21.49 -16.69 1.47
CA LEU A 59 20.23 -17.40 1.56
C LEU A 59 19.14 -16.34 1.61
N VAL A 60 18.28 -16.29 0.59
CA VAL A 60 17.09 -15.43 0.58
C VAL A 60 15.89 -16.29 0.91
N ASN A 61 15.33 -16.07 2.10
CA ASN A 61 14.01 -16.63 2.43
C ASN A 61 12.98 -15.52 2.29
N ARG A 62 12.01 -15.74 1.39
CA ARG A 62 10.97 -14.78 1.06
C ARG A 62 9.64 -15.32 1.57
N HIS A 63 9.10 -14.68 2.60
CA HIS A 63 7.77 -14.98 3.09
C HIS A 63 6.81 -13.87 2.69
N HIS A 64 5.69 -14.25 2.07
CA HIS A 64 4.60 -13.34 1.72
C HIS A 64 3.36 -13.69 2.52
N SER A 65 2.90 -12.74 3.32
CA SER A 65 1.54 -12.74 3.87
C SER A 65 0.82 -11.46 3.44
N ILE A 66 -0.49 -11.43 3.63
CA ILE A 66 -1.28 -10.23 3.36
C ILE A 66 -0.73 -9.11 4.25
N GLY A 67 -0.31 -8.01 3.64
CA GLY A 67 0.24 -6.88 4.38
C GLY A 67 1.71 -6.99 4.82
N HIS A 68 2.38 -8.15 4.72
CA HIS A 68 3.78 -8.33 5.16
C HIS A 68 4.65 -9.12 4.18
N THR A 69 5.88 -8.65 4.00
CA THR A 69 6.92 -9.34 3.24
C THR A 69 8.20 -9.37 4.06
N CYS A 70 8.75 -10.56 4.25
CA CYS A 70 10.01 -10.76 4.94
C CYS A 70 11.07 -11.23 3.95
N MET A 71 12.26 -10.64 4.01
CA MET A 71 13.46 -11.13 3.35
C MET A 71 14.56 -11.32 4.38
N VAL A 72 14.99 -12.56 4.55
CA VAL A 72 16.09 -12.92 5.43
C VAL A 72 17.32 -13.15 4.57
N PHE A 73 18.41 -12.47 4.89
CA PHE A 73 19.72 -12.63 4.28
C PHE A 73 20.68 -13.29 5.28
N ARG A 74 21.06 -14.56 5.03
CA ARG A 74 22.05 -15.28 5.85
C ARG A 74 23.31 -15.60 5.06
N ARG A 75 24.46 -15.53 5.74
CA ARG A 75 25.72 -16.08 5.25
C ARG A 75 25.70 -17.60 5.40
N ALA A 76 25.94 -18.34 4.32
CA ALA A 76 26.32 -19.74 4.39
C ALA A 76 27.86 -19.84 4.38
N SER A 77 28.47 -20.49 5.39
CA SER A 77 29.90 -20.81 5.34
C SER A 77 30.12 -22.01 4.43
N ARG A 78 31.08 -21.91 3.50
CA ARG A 78 31.47 -22.99 2.59
C ARG A 78 31.97 -24.23 3.35
N ASP A 79 32.53 -24.01 4.54
CA ASP A 79 33.25 -25.02 5.32
C ASP A 79 32.43 -25.56 6.49
N THR A 80 31.09 -25.41 6.50
CA THR A 80 30.26 -26.00 7.57
C THR A 80 30.26 -27.52 7.40
N PRO A 81 31.04 -28.30 8.18
CA PRO A 81 31.24 -29.72 7.92
C PRO A 81 29.99 -30.46 8.42
N GLY A 82 29.24 -31.10 7.52
CA GLY A 82 28.09 -31.96 7.87
C GLY A 82 26.70 -31.37 7.64
N GLY A 83 26.59 -30.14 7.13
CA GLY A 83 25.30 -29.49 6.84
C GLY A 83 24.90 -29.55 5.38
N THR A 84 24.81 -30.73 4.78
CA THR A 84 24.23 -30.93 3.43
C THR A 84 22.71 -30.74 3.49
N LEU A 85 22.23 -29.59 3.96
CA LEU A 85 20.92 -29.14 3.50
C LEU A 85 21.08 -29.02 1.99
N ALA A 86 20.42 -29.93 1.27
CA ALA A 86 20.47 -30.03 -0.17
C ALA A 86 19.97 -28.71 -0.77
N PHE A 87 20.91 -27.78 -0.95
CA PHE A 87 20.67 -26.58 -1.71
C PHE A 87 20.48 -27.04 -3.14
N SER A 88 19.24 -27.01 -3.61
CA SER A 88 18.93 -27.18 -5.02
C SER A 88 19.89 -26.29 -5.81
N THR A 89 20.53 -26.86 -6.82
CA THR A 89 21.41 -26.16 -7.75
C THR A 89 20.83 -24.80 -8.09
N PRO A 90 21.64 -23.72 -8.06
CA PRO A 90 21.14 -22.39 -8.33
C PRO A 90 20.46 -22.38 -9.70
N LEU A 91 19.14 -22.15 -9.71
CA LEU A 91 18.46 -21.60 -10.87
C LEU A 91 19.30 -20.40 -11.30
N SER A 92 19.67 -20.33 -12.58
CA SER A 92 20.70 -19.43 -13.11
C SER A 92 20.67 -18.07 -12.42
N ALA A 93 21.81 -17.63 -11.86
CA ALA A 93 21.99 -16.40 -11.11
C ALA A 93 21.72 -15.09 -11.91
N SER A 94 21.06 -15.20 -13.06
CA SER A 94 20.58 -14.09 -13.86
C SER A 94 19.44 -13.36 -13.13
N SER A 95 19.80 -12.20 -12.57
CA SER A 95 18.96 -11.01 -12.41
C SER A 95 17.72 -11.10 -11.50
N TYR A 96 17.89 -11.50 -10.25
CA TYR A 96 16.91 -11.09 -9.24
C TYR A 96 17.18 -9.64 -8.84
N GLU A 97 16.35 -8.72 -9.35
CA GLU A 97 16.26 -7.36 -8.83
C GLU A 97 15.70 -7.42 -7.41
N LEU A 98 16.53 -7.05 -6.43
CA LEU A 98 16.04 -6.84 -5.08
C LEU A 98 14.92 -5.79 -5.12
N PRO A 99 13.84 -5.97 -4.34
CA PRO A 99 12.84 -4.93 -4.21
C PRO A 99 13.51 -3.61 -3.83
N SER A 100 13.07 -2.51 -4.43
CA SER A 100 13.67 -1.18 -4.23
C SER A 100 13.71 -0.70 -2.77
N TRP A 101 12.89 -1.30 -1.91
CA TRP A 101 12.87 -1.02 -0.48
C TRP A 101 13.95 -1.75 0.31
N SER A 102 14.55 -2.82 -0.23
CA SER A 102 15.53 -3.64 0.47
C SER A 102 16.95 -3.12 0.31
N ALA A 103 17.78 -3.35 1.33
CA ALA A 103 19.19 -2.96 1.30
C ALA A 103 20.07 -4.20 1.13
N ILE A 104 21.12 -4.06 0.32
CA ILE A 104 22.17 -5.07 0.24
C ILE A 104 22.92 -5.03 1.59
N PRO A 105 22.96 -6.15 2.33
CA PRO A 105 23.68 -6.22 3.59
C PRO A 105 25.19 -6.03 3.40
N ALA A 106 25.85 -5.39 4.37
CA ALA A 106 27.30 -5.33 4.40
C ALA A 106 27.92 -6.73 4.59
N ARG A 107 29.16 -6.91 4.14
CA ARG A 107 29.89 -8.19 4.20
C ARG A 107 29.93 -8.71 5.64
N GLY A 108 29.54 -9.97 5.84
CA GLY A 108 29.60 -10.65 7.15
C GLY A 108 28.46 -10.35 8.13
N MET A 109 27.36 -9.74 7.67
CA MET A 109 26.18 -9.47 8.51
C MET A 109 24.99 -10.35 8.10
N LYS A 110 24.25 -10.88 9.08
CA LYS A 110 22.88 -11.37 8.84
C LYS A 110 21.94 -10.19 8.87
N VAL A 111 21.05 -10.08 7.90
CA VAL A 111 20.06 -9.00 7.82
C VAL A 111 18.68 -9.58 7.63
N ASP A 112 17.78 -9.23 8.54
CA ASP A 112 16.36 -9.56 8.46
C ASP A 112 15.63 -8.26 8.06
N ASP A 113 15.09 -8.22 6.85
CA ASP A 113 14.49 -7.04 6.22
C ASP A 113 13.00 -7.26 5.99
N HIS A 114 12.17 -6.49 6.68
CA HIS A 114 10.71 -6.65 6.67
C HIS A 114 10.06 -5.41 6.07
N ALA A 115 9.07 -5.62 5.20
CA ALA A 115 8.23 -4.56 4.66
C ALA A 115 6.76 -4.83 4.99
N PHE A 116 6.04 -3.77 5.38
CA PHE A 116 4.66 -3.81 5.86
C PHE A 116 3.78 -2.82 5.09
N GLY A 117 2.50 -3.12 4.96
CA GLY A 117 1.49 -2.24 4.37
C GLY A 117 0.62 -2.94 3.32
N TRP A 118 -0.57 -2.39 3.12
CA TRP A 118 -1.53 -2.83 2.10
C TRP A 118 -2.25 -1.60 1.53
N PRO A 119 -2.52 -1.54 0.21
CA PRO A 119 -2.17 -2.55 -0.81
C PRO A 119 -0.66 -2.60 -1.13
N LEU A 120 0.05 -1.47 -1.02
CA LEU A 120 1.50 -1.40 -1.23
C LEU A 120 2.25 -1.46 0.11
N ARG A 121 3.50 -1.93 0.08
CA ARG A 121 4.39 -1.90 1.25
C ARG A 121 4.86 -0.48 1.49
N CYS A 122 4.37 0.17 2.53
CA CYS A 122 4.66 1.57 2.85
C CYS A 122 5.53 1.77 4.09
N MET A 123 5.86 0.70 4.81
CA MET A 123 6.77 0.75 5.95
C MET A 123 7.79 -0.38 5.92
N ARG A 124 8.92 -0.18 6.60
CA ARG A 124 10.04 -1.11 6.65
C ARG A 124 10.63 -1.21 8.06
N ALA A 125 11.10 -2.39 8.42
CA ALA A 125 11.92 -2.66 9.60
C ALA A 125 13.15 -3.49 9.18
N VAL A 126 14.32 -3.18 9.73
CA VAL A 126 15.57 -3.88 9.40
C VAL A 126 16.31 -4.23 10.69
N GLN A 127 16.64 -5.50 10.84
CA GLN A 127 17.49 -5.98 11.92
C GLN A 127 18.81 -6.49 11.35
N TYR A 128 19.90 -6.03 11.95
CA TYR A 128 21.25 -6.48 11.64
C TYR A 128 21.72 -7.38 12.79
N GLN A 129 22.30 -8.53 12.43
CA GLN A 129 22.91 -9.44 13.38
C GLN A 129 24.38 -9.66 12.98
N PRO A 130 25.34 -9.15 13.77
CA PRO A 130 26.75 -9.45 13.57
C PRO A 130 27.00 -10.95 13.71
N GLN A 131 27.87 -11.52 12.88
CA GLN A 131 28.12 -12.95 12.87
C GLN A 131 28.93 -13.45 14.08
N ASP A 132 29.83 -12.62 14.60
CA ASP A 132 30.75 -13.01 15.68
C ASP A 132 30.19 -12.80 17.10
N ARG A 133 28.90 -12.44 17.25
CA ARG A 133 28.29 -12.23 18.56
C ARG A 133 26.91 -12.86 18.67
N THR A 134 26.65 -13.47 19.83
CA THR A 134 25.30 -13.83 20.31
C THR A 134 24.44 -12.60 20.62
N GLU A 135 25.04 -11.40 20.66
CA GLU A 135 24.33 -10.13 20.85
C GLU A 135 23.67 -9.64 19.57
N PHE A 136 22.35 -9.70 19.54
CA PHE A 136 21.54 -9.03 18.53
C PHE A 136 21.60 -7.52 18.74
N ARG A 137 22.32 -6.79 17.88
CA ARG A 137 22.25 -5.33 17.88
C ARG A 137 21.11 -4.89 16.97
N VAL A 138 19.92 -4.72 17.55
CA VAL A 138 18.79 -4.18 16.81
C VAL A 138 19.03 -2.69 16.55
N ILE A 139 19.58 -2.40 15.38
CA ILE A 139 19.92 -1.02 14.98
C ILE A 139 18.62 -0.21 14.77
N GLN A 140 17.53 -0.84 14.32
CA GLN A 140 16.22 -0.21 14.14
C GLN A 140 15.05 -1.18 14.36
N GLY A 141 14.57 -1.29 15.59
CA GLY A 141 13.46 -2.15 15.99
C GLY A 141 13.42 -2.31 17.50
N TRP A 142 12.27 -2.72 18.05
CA TRP A 142 12.22 -3.24 19.43
C TRP A 142 12.26 -4.76 19.28
N ASN A 143 13.27 -5.41 19.87
CA ASN A 143 13.25 -6.84 20.10
C ASN A 143 12.85 -7.06 21.55
N ALA A 144 11.56 -7.26 21.80
CA ALA A 144 11.08 -7.66 23.11
C ALA A 144 11.51 -9.11 23.27
N SER A 145 12.53 -9.35 24.06
CA SER A 145 13.20 -10.65 24.26
C SER A 145 12.30 -11.74 24.88
N SER A 146 10.97 -11.65 24.75
CA SER A 146 9.97 -12.64 25.14
C SER A 146 8.75 -12.71 24.19
N GLY A 147 8.72 -11.96 23.09
CA GLY A 147 7.64 -12.00 22.08
C GLY A 147 8.00 -11.21 20.82
N GLU A 148 8.23 -11.92 19.70
CA GLU A 148 8.85 -11.45 18.45
C GLU A 148 7.97 -10.50 17.61
N ILE A 149 7.60 -9.32 18.13
CA ILE A 149 6.83 -8.34 17.37
C ILE A 149 7.76 -7.39 16.61
N TRP A 150 7.70 -7.43 15.28
CA TRP A 150 8.45 -6.55 14.40
C TRP A 150 7.71 -5.23 14.16
N LEU A 151 8.15 -4.15 14.79
CA LEU A 151 7.53 -2.84 14.59
C LEU A 151 8.12 -2.11 13.36
N PRO A 152 7.27 -1.65 12.41
CA PRO A 152 7.73 -0.81 11.31
C PRO A 152 8.28 0.53 11.85
N ARG A 153 9.45 0.95 11.37
CA ARG A 153 10.10 2.21 11.81
C ARG A 153 10.46 3.15 10.68
N ARG A 154 10.71 2.64 9.49
CA ARG A 154 11.00 3.47 8.31
C ARG A 154 9.76 3.57 7.44
N VAL A 155 9.39 4.80 7.11
CA VAL A 155 8.37 5.06 6.11
C VAL A 155 9.00 4.99 4.73
N LEU A 156 8.31 4.32 3.79
CA LEU A 156 8.61 4.36 2.37
C LEU A 156 7.69 5.42 1.75
N PRO A 157 8.19 6.65 1.47
CA PRO A 157 7.33 7.81 1.21
C PRO A 157 6.46 7.65 -0.03
N LEU A 158 7.03 7.11 -1.13
CA LEU A 158 6.31 6.91 -2.38
C LEU A 158 5.17 5.88 -2.25
N PRO A 159 5.41 4.65 -1.74
CA PRO A 159 4.31 3.72 -1.47
C PRO A 159 3.31 4.22 -0.43
N LEU A 160 3.74 4.98 0.59
CA LEU A 160 2.82 5.55 1.58
C LEU A 160 1.87 6.57 0.94
N LEU A 161 2.40 7.46 0.09
CA LEU A 161 1.59 8.41 -0.65
C LEU A 161 0.60 7.69 -1.56
N ALA A 162 1.06 6.69 -2.31
CA ALA A 162 0.21 5.89 -3.18
C ALA A 162 -0.91 5.17 -2.40
N ASN A 163 -0.61 4.53 -1.27
CA ASN A 163 -1.62 3.93 -0.40
C ASN A 163 -2.63 4.95 0.11
N SER A 164 -2.16 6.14 0.52
CA SER A 164 -3.03 7.20 1.05
C SER A 164 -4.02 7.68 -0.02
N LEU A 165 -3.56 7.81 -1.27
CA LEU A 165 -4.41 8.16 -2.41
C LEU A 165 -5.40 7.06 -2.76
N ILE A 166 -4.96 5.79 -2.80
CA ILE A 166 -5.84 4.65 -3.10
C ILE A 166 -6.94 4.53 -2.04
N LEU A 167 -6.56 4.48 -0.76
CA LEU A 167 -7.52 4.33 0.34
C LEU A 167 -8.42 5.57 0.47
N GLY A 168 -7.86 6.77 0.30
CA GLY A 168 -8.64 8.01 0.28
C GLY A 168 -9.66 8.03 -0.87
N ALA A 169 -9.27 7.59 -2.07
CA ALA A 169 -10.17 7.47 -3.22
C ALA A 169 -11.26 6.41 -3.00
N MET A 170 -10.93 5.28 -2.37
CA MET A 170 -11.91 4.25 -2.00
C MET A 170 -12.93 4.79 -0.99
N LEU A 171 -12.48 5.49 0.05
CA LEU A 171 -13.37 6.13 1.03
C LEU A 171 -14.24 7.22 0.36
N TRP A 172 -13.65 8.04 -0.51
CA TRP A 172 -14.38 9.03 -1.29
C TRP A 172 -15.47 8.37 -2.15
N ALA A 173 -15.13 7.31 -2.88
CA ALA A 173 -16.07 6.58 -3.72
C ALA A 173 -17.19 5.94 -2.89
N LEU A 174 -16.88 5.42 -1.70
CA LEU A 174 -17.85 4.82 -0.80
C LEU A 174 -18.86 5.84 -0.24
N PHE A 175 -18.38 7.00 0.22
CA PHE A 175 -19.24 7.99 0.90
C PHE A 175 -19.89 9.00 -0.04
N ILE A 176 -19.17 9.44 -1.07
CA ILE A 176 -19.63 10.51 -1.99
C ILE A 176 -20.14 9.93 -3.30
N GLY A 177 -19.59 8.79 -3.74
CA GLY A 177 -19.95 8.13 -5.00
C GLY A 177 -21.45 7.85 -5.18
N PRO A 178 -22.16 7.25 -4.20
CA PRO A 178 -23.59 6.98 -4.34
C PRO A 178 -24.43 8.24 -4.54
N ARG A 179 -24.08 9.35 -3.87
CA ARG A 179 -24.77 10.63 -4.01
C ARG A 179 -24.56 11.22 -5.40
N LEU A 180 -23.30 11.30 -5.85
CA LEU A 180 -22.98 11.78 -7.19
C LEU A 180 -23.63 10.94 -8.28
N TRP A 181 -23.62 9.61 -8.13
CA TRP A 181 -24.28 8.70 -9.07
C TRP A 181 -25.79 8.93 -9.13
N ARG A 182 -26.44 9.10 -7.98
CA ARG A 182 -27.89 9.40 -7.90
C ARG A 182 -28.21 10.74 -8.54
N ASP A 183 -27.42 11.77 -8.27
CA ASP A 183 -27.62 13.11 -8.83
C ASP A 183 -27.41 13.11 -10.35
N LEU A 184 -26.35 12.45 -10.84
CA LEU A 184 -26.10 12.29 -12.28
C LEU A 184 -27.21 11.47 -12.96
N SER A 185 -27.68 10.40 -12.33
CA SER A 185 -28.79 9.59 -12.87
C SER A 185 -30.09 10.40 -12.95
N ARG A 186 -30.40 11.20 -11.93
CA ARG A 186 -31.55 12.12 -11.94
C ARG A 186 -31.41 13.16 -13.04
N ALA A 187 -30.25 13.80 -13.18
CA ALA A 187 -29.98 14.77 -14.23
C ALA A 187 -30.16 14.16 -15.63
N ARG A 188 -29.59 12.98 -15.89
CA ARG A 188 -29.73 12.27 -17.18
C ARG A 188 -31.18 11.91 -17.49
N ARG A 189 -31.99 11.62 -16.47
CA ARG A 189 -33.42 11.32 -16.64
C ARG A 189 -34.29 12.57 -16.79
N GLY A 190 -33.74 13.78 -16.69
CA GLY A 190 -34.54 15.02 -16.70
C GLY A 190 -35.35 15.22 -15.43
N GLN A 191 -34.90 14.69 -14.30
CA GLN A 191 -35.56 14.84 -13.00
C GLN A 191 -34.90 15.94 -12.17
N CYS A 192 -35.69 16.58 -11.29
CA CYS A 192 -35.17 17.51 -10.30
C CYS A 192 -34.15 16.82 -9.37
N LEU A 193 -32.97 17.42 -9.20
CA LEU A 193 -31.93 16.86 -8.33
C LEU A 193 -32.35 16.77 -6.86
N LYS A 194 -33.23 17.68 -6.41
CA LYS A 194 -33.67 17.79 -5.02
C LYS A 194 -34.80 16.82 -4.69
N CYS A 195 -35.93 16.89 -5.40
CA CYS A 195 -37.13 16.09 -5.10
C CYS A 195 -37.39 14.93 -6.08
N ALA A 196 -36.61 14.78 -7.16
CA ALA A 196 -36.81 13.78 -8.21
C ALA A 196 -38.11 13.91 -9.04
N TYR A 197 -38.80 15.06 -8.98
CA TYR A 197 -39.93 15.38 -9.88
C TYR A 197 -39.49 15.37 -11.36
N ASP A 198 -40.33 14.86 -12.26
CA ASP A 198 -40.04 14.80 -13.69
C ASP A 198 -40.20 16.19 -14.33
N LEU A 199 -39.10 16.75 -14.84
CA LEU A 199 -39.08 18.08 -15.45
C LEU A 199 -39.24 18.04 -16.97
N ARG A 200 -39.43 16.86 -17.59
CA ARG A 200 -39.57 16.75 -19.05
C ARG A 200 -40.79 17.47 -19.61
N ALA A 201 -41.86 17.57 -18.81
CA ALA A 201 -43.09 18.30 -19.17
C ALA A 201 -43.08 19.76 -18.67
N THR A 202 -42.04 20.18 -17.96
CA THR A 202 -41.93 21.50 -17.35
C THR A 202 -41.22 22.45 -18.33
N PRO A 203 -41.76 23.65 -18.64
CA PRO A 203 -41.12 24.59 -19.56
C PRO A 203 -39.67 24.88 -19.17
N VAL A 204 -38.76 24.92 -20.15
CA VAL A 204 -37.33 25.15 -19.91
C VAL A 204 -37.13 26.46 -19.14
N GLY A 205 -36.46 26.38 -17.99
CA GLY A 205 -36.19 27.53 -17.13
C GLY A 205 -37.24 27.82 -16.05
N SER A 206 -38.38 27.13 -16.05
CA SER A 206 -39.35 27.27 -14.95
C SER A 206 -38.89 26.51 -13.68
N PRO A 207 -39.21 27.03 -12.48
CA PRO A 207 -38.86 26.37 -11.22
C PRO A 207 -39.61 25.04 -11.06
N CYS A 208 -39.00 24.08 -10.36
CA CYS A 208 -39.65 22.81 -10.06
C CYS A 208 -40.94 23.05 -9.23
N PRO A 209 -42.10 22.50 -9.62
CA PRO A 209 -43.38 22.77 -8.96
C PRO A 209 -43.45 22.24 -7.53
N GLU A 210 -42.73 21.17 -7.21
CA GLU A 210 -42.75 20.56 -5.87
C GLU A 210 -41.85 21.31 -4.87
N CYS A 211 -40.63 21.66 -5.28
CA CYS A 211 -39.60 22.13 -4.34
C CYS A 211 -39.10 23.55 -4.63
N GLY A 212 -39.61 24.20 -5.68
CA GLY A 212 -39.23 25.56 -6.09
C GLY A 212 -37.81 25.72 -6.63
N SER A 213 -37.02 24.64 -6.74
CA SER A 213 -35.63 24.74 -7.22
C SER A 213 -35.58 25.08 -8.70
N ILE A 214 -34.82 26.12 -9.05
CA ILE A 214 -34.55 26.51 -10.43
C ILE A 214 -33.40 25.66 -10.94
N SER A 215 -33.64 24.85 -11.96
CA SER A 215 -32.63 24.02 -12.61
C SER A 215 -31.51 24.89 -13.17
N GLU A 216 -30.29 24.81 -12.63
CA GLU A 216 -29.15 25.59 -13.14
C GLU A 216 -28.82 25.29 -14.62
N HIS A 217 -29.24 24.12 -15.14
CA HIS A 217 -29.08 23.78 -16.55
C HIS A 217 -29.80 24.74 -17.51
N ALA A 218 -30.84 25.44 -17.07
CA ALA A 218 -31.48 26.45 -17.89
C ALA A 218 -30.59 27.70 -18.11
N ARG A 219 -29.59 27.95 -17.26
CA ARG A 219 -28.71 29.12 -17.38
C ARG A 219 -27.58 28.95 -18.40
N ALA A 220 -27.27 27.72 -18.81
CA ALA A 220 -26.08 27.45 -19.61
C ALA A 220 -26.30 27.53 -21.13
N THR A 221 -27.54 27.63 -21.59
CA THR A 221 -27.84 27.87 -23.01
C THR A 221 -27.97 29.37 -23.23
N PRO A 222 -26.92 30.08 -23.69
CA PRO A 222 -27.10 31.46 -24.14
C PRO A 222 -28.16 31.45 -25.25
N ALA A 223 -29.11 32.39 -25.18
CA ALA A 223 -30.09 32.56 -26.24
C ALA A 223 -29.35 32.71 -27.59
N PRO A 224 -29.84 32.05 -28.67
CA PRO A 224 -29.22 32.21 -29.98
C PRO A 224 -29.20 33.70 -30.36
N PRO A 225 -28.09 34.21 -30.93
CA PRO A 225 -28.08 35.56 -31.47
C PRO A 225 -29.12 35.67 -32.58
N PHE A 226 -29.99 36.68 -32.48
CA PHE A 226 -31.01 37.01 -33.48
C PHE A 226 -30.38 37.52 -34.78
#